data_AF-A0A4Y2KMX1-F1
#
_entry.id   AF-A0A4Y2KMX1-F1
#
_cell.length_a   1.000
_cell.length_b   1.000
_cell.length_c   1.000
_cell.angle_alpha   90.00
_cell.angle_beta   90.00
_cell.angle_gamma   90.00
#
_symmetry.space_group_name_H-M   'P 1'
#
loop_
_entity.id
_entity.type
_entity.pdbx_description
1 polymer ?
#
loop_
_entity_poly.entity_id
_entity_poly.type
_entity_poly.pdbx_seq_one_letter_code
_entity_poly.pdbx_strand_id
1 'polypeptide(L)'
;MSLYLTLPRDNSMAYFPENKISHYITRLPSPLQLHGEWELAFTQFIYPHTWYNVNEKNNLIGFDLGDNKVIGRRVPPGFYETVPDILKGIALEEFRDKINFKFNESTKRVQIKVKGKARVILHDGLSQMLGFVPTERVSNHPNVETVVESPLVADPCAHYRVLFLYTDTVEPQIVGGVFSPLLRIVNVTGSDGEMVCAQYDRPHYIPLSRKIIDTIEIVIRTHRVDVSLNERIISSASNTYPYRAYLETLLNYGEDAKKSLLSCEAFFKDDKPYQVDPVSEEACKSLKKRYQLMANSRTLDMIGQLHCDKFQQNRLILNLVDMKIKMLRSKPNFCLLATNNFEYNVVLEHASLFVRKVKVSPRVSLGHAKALEKASAKYPIDRVVCKTYSVPKGSLSFMQDNVFLGSMPKRLIITFVINAAINGQFSLNPFNFKHHKLNFLGIYLDGRPVPCKPMELNYESENYIRAYHSLFSGFNRDKGIYISREEFSKGYAIYSFDLTPDLCDGSHFNLLHQGNLRVEAKFARALEETVSVLVYAEFQNIIEITKSRHVLCDFAN
;
A
#
# COMPACT_ATOMS: atom_id res chain seq x y z
N MET A 1 4.95 -37.19 -13.30
CA MET A 1 4.68 -37.55 -11.89
C MET A 1 4.04 -36.34 -11.24
N SER A 2 2.93 -36.48 -10.51
CA SER A 2 2.28 -35.37 -9.81
C SER A 2 2.42 -35.56 -8.29
N LEU A 3 2.76 -34.48 -7.59
CA LEU A 3 2.92 -34.45 -6.14
C LEU A 3 1.88 -33.48 -5.56
N TYR A 4 1.15 -33.91 -4.54
CA TYR A 4 0.19 -33.08 -3.83
C TYR A 4 0.71 -32.79 -2.43
N LEU A 5 0.72 -31.52 -2.06
CA LEU A 5 1.13 -31.05 -0.74
C LEU A 5 -0.03 -30.32 -0.09
N THR A 6 -0.40 -30.75 1.11
CA THR A 6 -1.29 -30.00 1.99
C THR A 6 -0.44 -29.19 2.95
N LEU A 7 -0.71 -27.88 3.05
CA LEU A 7 0.07 -26.96 3.88
C LEU A 7 -0.80 -26.36 5.00
N PRO A 8 -1.10 -27.12 6.08
CA PRO A 8 -1.79 -26.56 7.23
C PRO A 8 -0.88 -25.54 7.93
N ARG A 9 -1.45 -24.39 8.28
CA ARG A 9 -0.73 -23.26 8.90
C ARG A 9 -0.08 -23.62 10.23
N ASP A 10 -0.70 -24.51 10.99
CA ASP A 10 -0.30 -24.95 12.33
C ASP A 10 0.71 -26.11 12.35
N ASN A 11 0.93 -26.77 11.21
CA ASN A 11 1.75 -28.00 11.13
C ASN A 11 3.25 -27.79 11.43
N SER A 12 3.71 -26.54 11.53
CA SER A 12 5.11 -26.22 11.81
C SER A 12 5.28 -25.20 12.94
N MET A 13 4.29 -25.00 13.80
CA MET A 13 4.37 -24.06 14.94
C MET A 13 5.53 -24.35 15.90
N ALA A 14 5.94 -25.62 16.02
CA ALA A 14 7.10 -26.01 16.82
C ALA A 14 8.43 -25.48 16.26
N TYR A 15 8.52 -25.29 14.93
CA TYR A 15 9.69 -24.76 14.23
C TYR A 15 9.56 -23.26 13.94
N PHE A 16 8.32 -22.79 13.74
CA PHE A 16 7.97 -21.42 13.38
C PHE A 16 6.82 -20.91 14.29
N PRO A 17 7.11 -20.58 15.56
CA PRO A 17 6.08 -20.16 16.52
C PRO A 17 5.39 -18.85 16.15
N GLU A 18 6.02 -18.04 15.28
CA GLU A 18 5.52 -16.75 14.79
C GLU A 18 4.51 -16.87 13.62
N ASN A 19 4.18 -18.08 13.17
CA ASN A 19 3.24 -18.30 12.07
C ASN A 19 1.86 -17.66 12.35
N LYS A 20 1.39 -16.78 11.45
CA LYS A 20 0.09 -16.10 11.51
C LYS A 20 -0.87 -16.65 10.45
N ILE A 21 -2.16 -16.37 10.58
CA ILE A 21 -3.18 -16.78 9.60
C ILE A 21 -2.86 -16.21 8.21
N SER A 22 -2.38 -14.96 8.13
CA SER A 22 -2.06 -14.30 6.87
C SER A 22 -0.60 -14.49 6.40
N HIS A 23 0.24 -15.17 7.17
CA HIS A 23 1.65 -15.37 6.83
C HIS A 23 2.21 -16.53 7.64
N TYR A 24 2.53 -17.63 6.97
CA TYR A 24 3.06 -18.82 7.63
C TYR A 24 4.07 -19.56 6.76
N ILE A 25 4.98 -20.27 7.43
CA ILE A 25 5.97 -21.13 6.81
C ILE A 25 5.68 -22.57 7.24
N THR A 26 5.63 -23.48 6.27
CA THR A 26 5.51 -24.92 6.51
C THR A 26 6.84 -25.58 6.20
N ARG A 27 7.40 -26.31 7.17
CA ARG A 27 8.57 -27.18 6.95
C ARG A 27 8.09 -28.52 6.42
N LEU A 28 8.68 -29.00 5.33
CA LEU A 28 8.39 -30.31 4.80
C LEU A 28 9.09 -31.40 5.64
N PRO A 29 8.47 -32.58 5.84
CA PRO A 29 9.08 -33.69 6.59
C PRO A 29 10.44 -34.13 6.01
N SER A 30 10.60 -34.02 4.70
CA SER A 30 11.84 -34.27 3.97
C SER A 30 11.98 -33.25 2.85
N PRO A 31 13.20 -32.72 2.57
CA PRO A 31 13.44 -31.86 1.43
C PRO A 31 13.05 -32.54 0.12
N LEU A 32 12.23 -31.88 -0.68
CA LEU A 32 11.92 -32.30 -2.04
C LEU A 32 13.10 -31.93 -2.93
N GLN A 33 13.65 -32.90 -3.65
CA GLN A 33 14.66 -32.69 -4.68
C GLN A 33 14.04 -33.02 -6.03
N LEU A 34 13.79 -31.99 -6.83
CA LEU A 34 13.06 -32.09 -8.08
C LEU A 34 14.03 -32.06 -9.26
N HIS A 35 14.07 -33.15 -10.02
CA HIS A 35 14.89 -33.25 -11.24
C HIS A 35 14.04 -32.90 -12.46
N GLY A 36 14.56 -32.02 -13.34
CA GLY A 36 13.85 -31.52 -14.51
C GLY A 36 13.16 -30.17 -14.27
N GLU A 37 12.21 -29.83 -15.14
CA GLU A 37 11.37 -28.64 -15.04
C GLU A 37 10.04 -29.02 -14.40
N TRP A 38 9.65 -28.27 -13.36
CA TRP A 38 8.49 -28.55 -12.55
C TRP A 38 7.65 -27.29 -12.39
N GLU A 39 6.34 -27.48 -12.39
CA GLU A 39 5.38 -26.41 -12.18
C GLU A 39 4.54 -26.73 -10.94
N LEU A 40 4.20 -25.69 -10.19
CA LEU A 40 3.32 -25.76 -9.04
C LEU A 40 1.95 -25.21 -9.40
N ALA A 41 0.92 -25.94 -8.99
CA ALA A 41 -0.47 -25.58 -9.18
C ALA A 41 -1.17 -25.43 -7.84
N PHE A 42 -1.88 -24.32 -7.66
CA PHE A 42 -2.78 -24.14 -6.52
C PHE A 42 -4.15 -24.75 -6.82
N THR A 43 -4.52 -25.80 -6.09
CA THR A 43 -5.75 -26.57 -6.35
C THR A 43 -6.85 -26.31 -5.35
N GLN A 44 -6.52 -26.02 -4.08
CA GLN A 44 -7.49 -25.92 -3.01
C GLN A 44 -7.05 -24.91 -1.93
N PHE A 45 -7.97 -24.06 -1.49
CA PHE A 45 -7.83 -23.23 -0.30
C PHE A 45 -8.96 -23.55 0.67
N ILE A 46 -8.63 -23.78 1.95
CA ILE A 46 -9.63 -23.96 3.00
C ILE A 46 -9.38 -22.88 4.04
N TYR A 47 -10.39 -22.07 4.33
CA TYR A 47 -10.31 -21.05 5.37
C TYR A 47 -11.64 -20.90 6.12
N PRO A 48 -11.60 -20.62 7.45
CA PRO A 48 -12.79 -20.27 8.19
C PRO A 48 -13.19 -18.82 7.87
N HIS A 49 -14.44 -18.59 7.49
CA HIS A 49 -14.98 -17.25 7.31
C HIS A 49 -15.58 -16.75 8.63
N THR A 50 -14.78 -16.06 9.45
CA THR A 50 -15.18 -15.65 10.82
C THR A 50 -15.21 -14.13 11.01
N TRP A 51 -15.41 -13.37 9.93
CA TRP A 51 -15.51 -11.90 10.01
C TRP A 51 -16.87 -11.41 9.57
N TYR A 52 -17.38 -10.42 10.30
CA TYR A 52 -18.66 -9.80 10.00
C TYR A 52 -18.47 -8.63 9.04
N ASN A 53 -19.33 -8.52 8.02
CA ASN A 53 -19.42 -7.27 7.28
C ASN A 53 -20.24 -6.24 8.08
N VAL A 54 -21.30 -6.66 8.79
CA VAL A 54 -22.05 -5.82 9.74
C VAL A 54 -21.61 -6.16 11.17
N ASN A 55 -21.01 -5.21 11.88
CA ASN A 55 -20.53 -5.36 13.26
C ASN A 55 -21.10 -4.26 14.17
N GLU A 56 -20.85 -4.35 15.47
CA GLU A 56 -21.39 -3.41 16.48
C GLU A 56 -21.06 -1.93 16.22
N LYS A 57 -19.99 -1.66 15.44
CA LYS A 57 -19.52 -0.31 15.13
C LYS A 57 -20.18 0.27 13.88
N ASN A 58 -20.71 -0.57 13.00
CA ASN A 58 -21.18 -0.16 11.68
C ASN A 58 -22.64 -0.56 11.39
N ASN A 59 -23.40 -0.99 12.41
CA ASN A 59 -24.75 -1.56 12.30
C ASN A 59 -25.92 -0.63 12.65
N LEU A 60 -25.69 0.66 12.86
CA LEU A 60 -26.72 1.59 13.33
C LEU A 60 -27.46 2.28 12.15
N ILE A 61 -28.78 2.39 12.27
CA ILE A 61 -29.63 3.22 11.41
C ILE A 61 -30.65 3.98 12.26
N GLY A 62 -30.92 5.23 11.89
CA GLY A 62 -31.91 6.08 12.56
C GLY A 62 -33.17 6.29 11.72
N PHE A 63 -34.29 6.45 12.40
CA PHE A 63 -35.60 6.74 11.81
C PHE A 63 -36.27 7.89 12.58
N ASP A 64 -36.91 8.80 11.87
CA ASP A 64 -37.84 9.80 12.44
C ASP A 64 -39.18 9.58 11.73
N LEU A 65 -40.26 9.31 12.45
CA LEU A 65 -41.55 8.96 11.85
C LEU A 65 -42.44 10.19 11.59
N GLY A 66 -41.87 11.39 11.75
CA GLY A 66 -42.50 12.69 11.53
C GLY A 66 -42.90 13.44 12.81
N ASP A 67 -42.53 12.91 13.97
CA ASP A 67 -42.73 13.48 15.30
C ASP A 67 -41.47 14.17 15.85
N ASN A 68 -40.41 14.27 15.04
CA ASN A 68 -39.08 14.79 15.42
C ASN A 68 -38.39 13.96 16.51
N LYS A 69 -38.81 12.72 16.73
CA LYS A 69 -38.17 11.79 17.66
C LYS A 69 -37.41 10.72 16.89
N VAL A 70 -36.08 10.69 17.06
CA VAL A 70 -35.24 9.71 16.36
C VAL A 70 -35.24 8.38 17.11
N ILE A 71 -35.64 7.33 16.41
CA ILE A 71 -35.57 5.94 16.84
C ILE A 71 -34.32 5.33 16.19
N GLY A 72 -33.38 4.85 17.01
CA GLY A 72 -32.23 4.09 16.54
C GLY A 72 -32.53 2.60 16.48
N ARG A 73 -32.16 1.94 15.39
CA ARG A 73 -32.18 0.48 15.27
C ARG A 73 -30.80 -0.03 14.92
N ARG A 74 -30.42 -1.15 15.51
CA ARG A 74 -29.17 -1.85 15.17
C ARG A 74 -29.49 -3.11 14.40
N VAL A 75 -28.85 -3.28 13.25
CA VAL A 75 -28.83 -4.55 12.53
C VAL A 75 -27.99 -5.53 13.35
N PRO A 76 -28.43 -6.77 13.58
CA PRO A 76 -27.61 -7.74 14.29
C PRO A 76 -26.20 -7.85 13.69
N PRO A 77 -25.14 -7.87 14.50
CA PRO A 77 -23.81 -8.18 13.99
C PRO A 77 -23.80 -9.55 13.31
N GLY A 78 -23.21 -9.63 12.12
CA GLY A 78 -23.12 -10.85 11.35
C GLY A 78 -22.60 -10.61 9.94
N PHE A 79 -22.47 -11.70 9.18
CA PHE A 79 -22.16 -11.63 7.76
C PHE A 79 -23.45 -11.70 6.94
N TYR A 80 -23.71 -10.64 6.17
CA TYR A 80 -24.86 -10.52 5.29
C TYR A 80 -24.40 -10.64 3.83
N GLU A 81 -24.69 -11.76 3.18
CA GLU A 81 -24.25 -12.02 1.82
C GLU A 81 -24.94 -11.10 0.79
N THR A 82 -26.22 -10.78 1.02
CA THR A 82 -27.02 -10.00 0.09
C THR A 82 -27.53 -8.69 0.69
N VAL A 83 -27.65 -7.66 -0.15
CA VAL A 83 -28.25 -6.37 0.24
C VAL A 83 -29.68 -6.56 0.78
N PRO A 84 -30.55 -7.39 0.17
CA PRO A 84 -31.86 -7.72 0.74
C PRO A 84 -31.84 -8.20 2.20
N ASP A 85 -30.84 -8.98 2.61
CA ASP A 85 -30.78 -9.49 3.99
C ASP A 85 -30.42 -8.40 5.00
N ILE A 86 -29.55 -7.45 4.61
CA ILE A 86 -29.32 -6.23 5.39
C ILE A 86 -30.62 -5.42 5.48
N LEU A 87 -31.34 -5.25 4.36
CA LEU A 87 -32.59 -4.49 4.32
C LEU A 87 -33.69 -5.11 5.19
N LYS A 88 -33.80 -6.45 5.26
CA LYS A 88 -34.70 -7.14 6.20
C LYS A 88 -34.37 -6.81 7.66
N GLY A 89 -33.08 -6.75 8.01
CA GLY A 89 -32.63 -6.36 9.35
C GLY A 89 -32.98 -4.91 9.72
N ILE A 90 -33.13 -4.05 8.71
CA ILE A 90 -33.42 -2.62 8.83
C ILE A 90 -34.93 -2.32 8.80
N ALA A 91 -35.73 -3.11 8.08
CA ALA A 91 -37.13 -2.81 7.79
C ALA A 91 -38.00 -2.63 9.05
N LEU A 92 -38.81 -1.56 9.05
CA LEU A 92 -39.84 -1.31 10.06
C LEU A 92 -41.18 -1.81 9.52
N GLU A 93 -41.50 -3.08 9.75
CA GLU A 93 -42.73 -3.71 9.21
C GLU A 93 -44.01 -2.97 9.63
N GLU A 94 -44.06 -2.47 10.86
CA GLU A 94 -45.19 -1.70 11.40
C GLU A 94 -45.37 -0.30 10.76
N PHE A 95 -44.34 0.21 10.06
CA PHE A 95 -44.32 1.54 9.44
C PHE A 95 -43.94 1.52 7.96
N ARG A 96 -44.18 0.38 7.29
CA ARG A 96 -43.86 0.16 5.87
C ARG A 96 -44.62 1.12 4.93
N ASP A 97 -45.76 1.65 5.38
CA ASP A 97 -46.53 2.68 4.69
C ASP A 97 -45.81 4.04 4.65
N LYS A 98 -44.98 4.34 5.66
CA LYS A 98 -44.21 5.58 5.78
C LYS A 98 -42.78 5.49 5.24
N ILE A 99 -42.08 4.39 5.52
CA ILE A 99 -40.68 4.17 5.13
C ILE A 99 -40.57 2.79 4.50
N ASN A 100 -40.07 2.72 3.27
CA ASN A 100 -39.90 1.47 2.56
C ASN A 100 -38.54 1.41 1.85
N PHE A 101 -37.88 0.27 1.96
CA PHE A 101 -36.60 -0.01 1.29
C PHE A 101 -36.84 -1.00 0.15
N LYS A 102 -36.25 -0.75 -1.01
CA LYS A 102 -36.24 -1.69 -2.14
C LYS A 102 -34.83 -1.84 -2.67
N PHE A 103 -34.46 -3.06 -3.02
CA PHE A 103 -33.23 -3.33 -3.77
C PHE A 103 -33.59 -3.61 -5.23
N ASN A 104 -32.95 -2.92 -6.16
CA ASN A 104 -33.10 -3.18 -7.58
C ASN A 104 -32.01 -4.16 -8.02
N GLU A 105 -32.39 -5.38 -8.35
CA GLU A 105 -31.46 -6.44 -8.75
C GLU A 105 -30.69 -6.13 -10.05
N SER A 106 -31.28 -5.33 -10.95
CA SER A 106 -30.66 -4.99 -12.24
C SER A 106 -29.62 -3.88 -12.10
N THR A 107 -29.93 -2.83 -11.32
CA THR A 107 -29.00 -1.71 -11.10
C THR A 107 -28.08 -1.91 -9.90
N LYS A 108 -28.38 -2.92 -9.06
CA LYS A 108 -27.72 -3.20 -7.78
C LYS A 108 -27.74 -2.00 -6.82
N ARG A 109 -28.80 -1.19 -6.89
CA ARG A 109 -28.98 0.01 -6.06
C ARG A 109 -30.14 -0.14 -5.07
N VAL A 110 -30.04 0.59 -3.97
CA VAL A 110 -31.08 0.62 -2.93
C VAL A 110 -31.92 1.87 -3.11
N GLN A 111 -33.23 1.73 -3.05
CA GLN A 111 -34.19 2.81 -3.07
C GLN A 111 -34.85 2.93 -1.70
N ILE A 112 -34.87 4.15 -1.18
CA ILE A 112 -35.54 4.51 0.08
C ILE A 112 -36.71 5.40 -0.28
N LYS A 113 -37.91 4.92 0.00
CA LYS A 113 -39.17 5.64 -0.18
C LYS A 113 -39.65 6.14 1.18
N VAL A 114 -39.89 7.44 1.29
CA VAL A 114 -40.30 8.11 2.53
C VAL A 114 -41.54 8.99 2.26
N LYS A 115 -42.55 8.88 3.13
CA LYS A 115 -43.80 9.65 3.07
C LYS A 115 -44.00 10.57 4.28
N GLY A 116 -44.76 11.65 4.08
CA GLY A 116 -45.11 12.60 5.15
C GLY A 116 -43.89 13.33 5.71
N LYS A 117 -43.80 13.50 7.03
CA LYS A 117 -42.64 14.14 7.69
C LYS A 117 -41.53 13.14 8.08
N ALA A 118 -41.65 11.87 7.68
CA ALA A 118 -40.70 10.85 8.07
C ALA A 118 -39.30 11.08 7.47
N ARG A 119 -38.27 10.51 8.09
CA ARG A 119 -36.87 10.59 7.69
C ARG A 119 -36.12 9.31 8.02
N VAL A 120 -35.14 8.98 7.20
CA VAL A 120 -34.14 7.93 7.46
C VAL A 120 -32.77 8.59 7.61
N ILE A 121 -32.03 8.17 8.63
CA ILE A 121 -30.68 8.64 8.94
C ILE A 121 -29.75 7.45 8.77
N LEU A 122 -28.97 7.44 7.70
CA LEU A 122 -28.00 6.38 7.43
C LEU A 122 -26.65 6.75 8.06
N HIS A 123 -26.18 5.95 9.00
CA HIS A 123 -24.83 6.11 9.56
C HIS A 123 -23.77 5.45 8.66
N ASP A 124 -22.51 5.88 8.82
CA ASP A 124 -21.38 5.60 7.92
C ASP A 124 -21.20 4.13 7.53
N GLY A 125 -21.47 3.20 8.45
CA GLY A 125 -21.36 1.77 8.20
C GLY A 125 -22.34 1.22 7.17
N LEU A 126 -23.62 1.22 7.53
CA LEU A 126 -24.70 0.71 6.67
C LEU A 126 -24.90 1.58 5.42
N SER A 127 -24.71 2.90 5.51
CA SER A 127 -24.81 3.79 4.33
C SER A 127 -23.90 3.33 3.20
N GLN A 128 -22.62 3.06 3.50
CA GLN A 128 -21.65 2.61 2.51
C GLN A 128 -22.01 1.26 1.90
N MET A 129 -22.46 0.29 2.72
CA MET A 129 -22.90 -1.03 2.22
C MET A 129 -24.15 -0.94 1.34
N LEU A 130 -25.02 0.03 1.62
CA LEU A 130 -26.25 0.28 0.85
C LEU A 130 -26.05 1.26 -0.32
N GLY A 131 -24.82 1.73 -0.55
CA GLY A 131 -24.48 2.60 -1.68
C GLY A 131 -24.81 4.09 -1.49
N PHE A 132 -25.05 4.53 -0.26
CA PHE A 132 -25.34 5.92 0.12
C PHE A 132 -24.12 6.64 0.70
N VAL A 133 -24.16 7.96 0.72
CA VAL A 133 -23.10 8.77 1.31
C VAL A 133 -23.21 8.70 2.85
N PRO A 134 -22.10 8.65 3.60
CA PRO A 134 -22.12 8.70 5.06
C PRO A 134 -22.93 9.90 5.59
N THR A 135 -23.74 9.67 6.63
CA THR A 135 -24.64 10.66 7.26
C THR A 135 -25.78 11.22 6.40
N GLU A 136 -26.06 10.59 5.25
CA GLU A 136 -27.15 11.00 4.37
C GLU A 136 -28.51 10.94 5.10
N ARG A 137 -29.21 12.07 5.09
CA ARG A 137 -30.56 12.21 5.62
C ARG A 137 -31.55 12.15 4.47
N VAL A 138 -32.18 10.99 4.29
CA VAL A 138 -33.30 10.88 3.35
C VAL A 138 -34.52 11.43 4.05
N SER A 139 -34.93 12.63 3.65
CA SER A 139 -36.08 13.33 4.23
C SER A 139 -37.01 13.82 3.13
N ASN A 140 -38.27 13.98 3.48
CA ASN A 140 -39.32 14.35 2.56
C ASN A 140 -39.75 15.82 2.73
N HIS A 141 -40.24 16.43 1.66
CA HIS A 141 -41.00 17.68 1.75
C HIS A 141 -42.42 17.37 2.26
N PRO A 142 -43.03 18.14 3.18
CA PRO A 142 -44.21 17.74 3.96
C PRO A 142 -45.45 17.24 3.18
N ASN A 143 -45.53 17.45 1.86
CA ASN A 143 -46.71 17.13 1.02
C ASN A 143 -46.39 16.29 -0.24
N VAL A 144 -45.17 15.77 -0.42
CA VAL A 144 -44.78 14.98 -1.62
C VAL A 144 -44.33 13.58 -1.17
N GLU A 145 -44.28 12.57 -2.03
CA GLU A 145 -43.60 11.30 -1.71
C GLU A 145 -42.16 11.40 -2.24
N THR A 146 -41.15 11.15 -1.39
CA THR A 146 -39.75 11.20 -1.83
C THR A 146 -39.21 9.78 -1.98
N VAL A 147 -38.70 9.47 -3.17
CA VAL A 147 -37.96 8.24 -3.45
C VAL A 147 -36.52 8.63 -3.76
N VAL A 148 -35.58 8.18 -2.94
CA VAL A 148 -34.14 8.39 -3.13
C VAL A 148 -33.51 7.07 -3.49
N GLU A 149 -32.81 7.04 -4.63
CA GLU A 149 -31.99 5.90 -5.02
C GLU A 149 -30.53 6.14 -4.59
N SER A 150 -29.85 5.07 -4.19
CA SER A 150 -28.46 5.11 -3.78
C SER A 150 -27.57 5.62 -4.94
N PRO A 151 -26.70 6.61 -4.70
CA PRO A 151 -25.82 7.14 -5.74
C PRO A 151 -24.81 6.09 -6.24
N LEU A 152 -24.45 5.13 -5.40
CA LEU A 152 -23.53 4.04 -5.70
C LEU A 152 -24.25 2.68 -5.67
N VAL A 153 -23.61 1.68 -6.29
CA VAL A 153 -24.02 0.28 -6.18
C VAL A 153 -23.87 -0.17 -4.73
N ALA A 154 -24.90 -0.81 -4.19
CA ALA A 154 -24.87 -1.41 -2.86
C ALA A 154 -24.06 -2.70 -2.90
N ASP A 155 -23.16 -2.86 -1.93
CA ASP A 155 -22.28 -4.01 -1.81
C ASP A 155 -21.97 -4.31 -0.33
N PRO A 156 -22.58 -5.36 0.25
CA PRO A 156 -22.29 -5.83 1.60
C PRO A 156 -20.82 -6.24 1.80
N CYS A 157 -20.11 -6.59 0.72
CA CYS A 157 -18.76 -7.17 0.75
C CYS A 157 -17.68 -6.19 0.26
N ALA A 158 -17.98 -4.89 0.12
CA ALA A 158 -17.09 -3.89 -0.47
C ALA A 158 -15.67 -3.83 0.16
N HIS A 159 -15.55 -4.27 1.42
CA HIS A 159 -14.31 -4.20 2.19
C HIS A 159 -13.40 -5.44 2.07
N TYR A 160 -13.90 -6.62 1.64
CA TYR A 160 -13.14 -7.89 1.72
C TYR A 160 -13.39 -8.83 0.53
N ARG A 161 -13.25 -8.37 -0.72
CA ARG A 161 -13.59 -9.22 -1.89
C ARG A 161 -12.56 -10.29 -2.27
N VAL A 162 -11.27 -10.07 -2.03
CA VAL A 162 -10.21 -10.96 -2.55
C VAL A 162 -9.03 -11.10 -1.60
N LEU A 163 -8.44 -12.29 -1.56
CA LEU A 163 -7.17 -12.61 -0.90
C LEU A 163 -6.10 -12.87 -1.97
N PHE A 164 -4.97 -12.19 -1.87
CA PHE A 164 -3.81 -12.45 -2.72
C PHE A 164 -2.86 -13.41 -2.00
N LEU A 165 -2.73 -14.64 -2.50
CA LEU A 165 -1.82 -15.65 -1.99
C LEU A 165 -0.50 -15.58 -2.74
N TYR A 166 0.59 -15.41 -2.01
CA TYR A 166 1.95 -15.45 -2.53
C TYR A 166 2.70 -16.63 -1.93
N THR A 167 3.66 -17.17 -2.66
CA THR A 167 4.59 -18.18 -2.15
C THR A 167 6.00 -17.94 -2.64
N ASP A 168 7.01 -18.36 -1.88
CA ASP A 168 8.41 -18.26 -2.25
C ASP A 168 8.88 -19.35 -3.24
N THR A 169 8.05 -20.36 -3.48
CA THR A 169 8.38 -21.55 -4.29
C THR A 169 8.15 -21.39 -5.79
N VAL A 170 7.38 -20.39 -6.22
CA VAL A 170 7.04 -20.19 -7.63
C VAL A 170 7.84 -19.04 -8.24
N GLU A 171 8.11 -19.14 -9.54
CA GLU A 171 8.69 -18.05 -10.30
C GLU A 171 7.75 -16.83 -10.28
N PRO A 172 8.30 -15.60 -10.19
CA PRO A 172 7.50 -14.39 -10.31
C PRO A 172 6.73 -14.34 -11.64
N GLN A 173 5.41 -14.22 -11.57
CA GLN A 173 4.53 -14.06 -12.72
C GLN A 173 4.12 -12.60 -12.91
N ILE A 174 3.66 -12.25 -14.12
CA ILE A 174 3.06 -10.94 -14.39
C ILE A 174 1.68 -10.88 -13.71
N VAL A 175 1.55 -10.02 -12.71
CA VAL A 175 0.31 -9.81 -11.95
C VAL A 175 -0.10 -8.36 -12.08
N GLY A 176 -0.88 -8.07 -13.13
CA GLY A 176 -1.01 -6.69 -13.62
C GLY A 176 0.39 -6.08 -13.72
N GLY A 177 0.57 -5.03 -12.93
CA GLY A 177 1.77 -4.44 -12.31
C GLY A 177 3.16 -4.88 -12.73
N VAL A 178 3.41 -6.05 -12.20
CA VAL A 178 4.63 -6.32 -11.47
C VAL A 178 4.87 -7.80 -11.58
N PHE A 179 6.14 -8.17 -11.60
CA PHE A 179 6.52 -9.55 -11.37
C PHE A 179 6.37 -9.85 -9.89
N SER A 180 5.48 -10.77 -9.58
CA SER A 180 5.20 -11.18 -8.22
C SER A 180 5.01 -12.69 -8.19
N PRO A 181 5.53 -13.40 -7.18
CA PRO A 181 5.30 -14.83 -7.04
C PRO A 181 3.90 -15.06 -6.44
N LEU A 182 2.90 -14.48 -7.11
CA LEU A 182 1.50 -14.64 -6.77
C LEU A 182 1.11 -16.05 -7.18
N LEU A 183 0.72 -16.82 -6.19
CA LEU A 183 0.22 -18.16 -6.37
C LEU A 183 -1.22 -18.14 -6.92
N ARG A 184 -2.11 -17.35 -6.30
CA ARG A 184 -3.50 -17.18 -6.74
C ARG A 184 -4.18 -15.99 -6.10
N ILE A 185 -5.19 -15.45 -6.77
CA ILE A 185 -6.21 -14.57 -6.16
C ILE A 185 -7.39 -15.46 -5.79
N VAL A 186 -7.77 -15.47 -4.51
CA VAL A 186 -8.94 -16.19 -4.01
C VAL A 186 -10.04 -15.19 -3.76
N ASN A 187 -11.20 -15.40 -4.38
CA ASN A 187 -12.39 -14.64 -4.04
C ASN A 187 -12.86 -15.08 -2.67
N VAL A 188 -13.12 -14.12 -1.80
CA VAL A 188 -13.77 -14.40 -0.53
C VAL A 188 -15.23 -14.76 -0.81
N THR A 189 -15.61 -15.97 -0.43
CA THR A 189 -16.98 -16.48 -0.47
C THR A 189 -17.35 -17.08 0.89
N GLY A 190 -18.59 -17.51 1.05
CA GLY A 190 -19.09 -18.20 2.24
C GLY A 190 -19.67 -17.27 3.31
N SER A 191 -20.37 -17.88 4.26
CA SER A 191 -21.07 -17.22 5.36
C SER A 191 -20.26 -17.23 6.67
N ASP A 192 -20.69 -16.44 7.65
CA ASP A 192 -20.07 -16.45 8.97
C ASP A 192 -20.10 -17.86 9.61
N GLY A 193 -18.96 -18.26 10.17
CA GLY A 193 -18.77 -19.58 10.77
C GLY A 193 -18.59 -20.72 9.76
N GLU A 194 -18.69 -20.44 8.45
CA GLU A 194 -18.51 -21.45 7.42
C GLU A 194 -17.03 -21.75 7.19
N MET A 195 -16.72 -23.04 7.04
CA MET A 195 -15.44 -23.50 6.52
C MET A 195 -15.49 -23.46 5.00
N VAL A 196 -14.92 -22.43 4.41
CA VAL A 196 -14.97 -22.20 2.97
C VAL A 196 -13.89 -23.01 2.29
N CYS A 197 -14.30 -23.85 1.34
CA CYS A 197 -13.40 -24.64 0.53
C CYS A 197 -13.44 -24.13 -0.92
N ALA A 198 -12.45 -23.31 -1.29
CA ALA A 198 -12.27 -22.89 -2.67
C ALA A 198 -11.49 -23.98 -3.42
N GLN A 199 -12.17 -24.73 -4.29
CA GLN A 199 -11.56 -25.72 -5.18
C GLN A 199 -11.45 -25.19 -6.61
N TYR A 200 -10.39 -25.59 -7.31
CA TYR A 200 -10.11 -25.16 -8.67
C TYR A 200 -9.88 -26.33 -9.60
N ASP A 201 -10.90 -26.65 -10.41
CA ASP A 201 -10.88 -27.77 -11.37
C ASP A 201 -9.88 -27.55 -12.51
N ARG A 202 -9.56 -26.28 -12.80
CA ARG A 202 -8.52 -25.86 -13.74
C ARG A 202 -7.43 -25.09 -12.98
N PRO A 203 -6.49 -25.79 -12.33
CA PRO A 203 -5.42 -25.15 -11.61
C PRO A 203 -4.47 -24.45 -12.59
N HIS A 204 -3.97 -23.28 -12.19
CA HIS A 204 -2.96 -22.55 -12.95
C HIS A 204 -1.60 -23.04 -12.51
N TYR A 205 -0.84 -23.60 -13.45
CA TYR A 205 0.51 -24.09 -13.24
C TYR A 205 1.52 -22.96 -13.42
N ILE A 206 2.41 -22.81 -12.45
CA ILE A 206 3.44 -21.78 -12.40
C ILE A 206 4.79 -22.48 -12.25
N PRO A 207 5.80 -22.19 -13.08
CA PRO A 207 7.13 -22.75 -12.92
C PRO A 207 7.70 -22.54 -11.51
N LEU A 208 8.45 -23.50 -10.99
CA LEU A 208 9.07 -23.40 -9.67
C LEU A 208 10.32 -22.52 -9.70
N SER A 209 10.48 -21.65 -8.70
CA SER A 209 11.66 -20.79 -8.54
C SER A 209 12.90 -21.55 -8.05
N ARG A 210 12.72 -22.74 -7.47
CA ARG A 210 13.79 -23.58 -6.92
C ARG A 210 13.48 -25.07 -7.04
N LYS A 211 14.54 -25.86 -7.23
CA LYS A 211 14.47 -27.33 -7.41
C LYS A 211 14.59 -28.12 -6.11
N ILE A 212 15.09 -27.47 -5.05
CA ILE A 212 15.16 -28.05 -3.70
C ILE A 212 14.21 -27.26 -2.81
N ILE A 213 13.23 -27.94 -2.23
CA ILE A 213 12.19 -27.32 -1.39
C ILE A 213 12.14 -28.08 -0.07
N ASP A 214 12.57 -27.44 1.00
CA ASP A 214 12.51 -27.94 2.38
C ASP A 214 11.48 -27.17 3.23
N THR A 215 11.17 -25.95 2.82
CA THR A 215 10.17 -25.07 3.41
C THR A 215 9.31 -24.45 2.32
N ILE A 216 8.08 -24.07 2.67
CA ILE A 216 7.17 -23.33 1.79
C ILE A 216 6.57 -22.18 2.61
N GLU A 217 6.79 -20.95 2.16
CA GLU A 217 6.18 -19.76 2.73
C GLU A 217 4.89 -19.42 1.98
N ILE A 218 3.84 -19.05 2.72
CA ILE A 218 2.58 -18.53 2.20
C ILE A 218 2.31 -17.16 2.82
N VAL A 219 2.05 -16.15 1.99
CA VAL A 219 1.74 -14.78 2.42
C VAL A 219 0.41 -14.32 1.81
N ILE A 220 -0.43 -13.68 2.63
CA ILE A 220 -1.76 -13.16 2.27
C ILE A 220 -1.81 -11.64 2.52
N ARG A 221 -2.10 -10.81 1.49
CA ARG A 221 -1.98 -9.31 1.58
C ARG A 221 -3.24 -8.51 1.18
N THR A 222 -3.38 -7.25 1.67
CA THR A 222 -4.59 -6.40 1.52
C THR A 222 -4.47 -4.84 1.30
N HIS A 223 -3.31 -4.14 1.26
CA HIS A 223 -3.23 -2.63 1.15
C HIS A 223 -2.41 -2.05 -0.05
N ARG A 224 -2.85 -0.91 -0.65
CA ARG A 224 -2.23 -0.20 -1.82
C ARG A 224 -2.78 1.22 -2.12
N VAL A 225 -2.07 2.04 -2.90
CA VAL A 225 -2.57 3.28 -3.54
C VAL A 225 -2.48 3.14 -5.07
N ASP A 226 -3.61 3.27 -5.76
CA ASP A 226 -3.69 3.17 -7.22
C ASP A 226 -4.15 4.50 -7.84
N VAL A 227 -3.51 4.91 -8.93
CA VAL A 227 -3.92 6.04 -9.78
C VAL A 227 -4.14 5.55 -11.20
N SER A 228 -5.30 5.85 -11.78
CA SER A 228 -5.58 5.61 -13.20
C SER A 228 -6.01 6.86 -13.94
N LEU A 229 -5.69 6.90 -15.24
CA LEU A 229 -6.13 7.89 -16.21
C LEU A 229 -6.91 7.19 -17.33
N ASN A 230 -8.17 7.56 -17.57
CA ASN A 230 -9.06 6.91 -18.54
C ASN A 230 -8.97 5.36 -18.46
N GLU A 231 -9.21 4.82 -17.25
CA GLU A 231 -9.11 3.40 -16.89
C GLU A 231 -7.71 2.74 -16.93
N ARG A 232 -6.70 3.39 -17.53
CA ARG A 232 -5.31 2.89 -17.50
C ARG A 232 -4.68 3.21 -16.16
N ILE A 233 -4.32 2.18 -15.38
CA ILE A 233 -3.50 2.35 -14.18
C ILE A 233 -2.12 2.87 -14.61
N ILE A 234 -1.63 3.90 -13.91
CA ILE A 234 -0.32 4.53 -14.16
C ILE A 234 0.60 4.46 -12.93
N SER A 235 0.12 3.90 -11.83
CA SER A 235 0.88 3.69 -10.59
C SER A 235 1.38 2.25 -10.49
N SER A 236 2.52 2.04 -9.83
CA SER A 236 2.95 0.69 -9.45
C SER A 236 2.06 0.11 -8.35
N ALA A 237 1.54 -1.10 -8.54
CA ALA A 237 0.81 -1.84 -7.52
C ALA A 237 1.80 -2.36 -6.46
N SER A 238 2.14 -1.52 -5.48
CA SER A 238 3.02 -1.89 -4.37
C SER A 238 2.44 -1.49 -3.02
N ASN A 239 2.70 -2.31 -2.01
CA ASN A 239 2.30 -2.08 -0.63
C ASN A 239 3.35 -1.27 0.16
N THR A 240 4.37 -0.75 -0.54
CA THR A 240 5.48 0.05 0.01
C THR A 240 5.25 1.55 -0.07
N TYR A 241 4.02 2.01 -0.37
CA TYR A 241 3.69 3.43 -0.43
C TYR A 241 4.18 4.23 0.79
N PRO A 242 4.01 3.76 2.04
CA PRO A 242 4.51 4.51 3.20
C PRO A 242 6.02 4.74 3.17
N TYR A 243 6.79 3.77 2.68
CA TYR A 243 8.25 3.90 2.55
C TYR A 243 8.64 4.86 1.46
N ARG A 244 7.95 4.80 0.30
CA ARG A 244 8.12 5.77 -0.77
C ARG A 244 7.87 7.19 -0.26
N ALA A 245 6.70 7.41 0.37
CA ALA A 245 6.32 8.70 0.90
C ALA A 245 7.33 9.21 1.93
N TYR A 246 7.70 8.38 2.90
CA TYR A 246 8.66 8.75 3.92
C TYR A 246 10.04 9.08 3.34
N LEU A 247 10.58 8.26 2.43
CA LEU A 247 11.89 8.49 1.82
C LEU A 247 11.89 9.73 0.91
N GLU A 248 10.87 9.94 0.10
CA GLU A 248 10.73 11.16 -0.72
C GLU A 248 10.67 12.41 0.17
N THR A 249 9.86 12.40 1.23
CA THR A 249 9.77 13.52 2.18
C THR A 249 11.07 13.75 2.95
N LEU A 250 11.75 12.66 3.34
CA LEU A 250 13.01 12.73 4.08
C LEU A 250 14.17 13.19 3.19
N LEU A 251 14.24 12.81 1.91
CA LEU A 251 15.43 13.07 1.09
C LEU A 251 15.26 14.28 0.16
N ASN A 252 14.04 14.66 -0.23
CA ASN A 252 13.83 15.74 -1.22
C ASN A 252 13.60 17.13 -0.61
N TYR A 253 13.45 17.22 0.72
CA TYR A 253 13.15 18.48 1.41
C TYR A 253 14.27 18.93 2.33
N GLY A 254 14.55 20.24 2.31
CA GLY A 254 15.48 20.90 3.22
C GLY A 254 14.95 21.03 4.65
N GLU A 255 15.82 21.47 5.54
CA GLU A 255 15.48 21.73 6.95
C GLU A 255 14.31 22.71 7.11
N ASP A 256 14.31 23.82 6.36
CA ASP A 256 13.26 24.83 6.44
C ASP A 256 11.88 24.26 6.10
N ALA A 257 11.77 23.50 5.01
CA ALA A 257 10.53 22.86 4.61
C ALA A 257 10.07 21.81 5.64
N LYS A 258 11.00 21.02 6.19
CA LYS A 258 10.71 20.01 7.23
C LYS A 258 10.26 20.64 8.55
N LYS A 259 10.76 21.84 8.87
CA LYS A 259 10.36 22.59 10.08
C LYS A 259 9.09 23.42 9.89
N SER A 260 8.72 23.75 8.65
CA SER A 260 7.56 24.58 8.30
C SER A 260 6.51 23.81 7.50
N LEU A 261 6.59 23.83 6.16
CA LEU A 261 5.61 23.26 5.22
C LEU A 261 5.17 21.84 5.60
N LEU A 262 6.11 20.94 5.88
CA LEU A 262 5.81 19.53 6.13
C LEU A 262 5.14 19.29 7.49
N SER A 263 5.07 20.30 8.36
CA SER A 263 4.24 20.22 9.57
C SER A 263 2.74 20.15 9.25
N CYS A 264 2.30 20.61 8.08
CA CYS A 264 0.94 20.40 7.57
C CYS A 264 0.59 18.92 7.34
N GLU A 265 1.61 18.08 7.12
CA GLU A 265 1.48 16.62 6.98
C GLU A 265 1.75 15.88 8.30
N ALA A 266 1.89 16.61 9.40
CA ALA A 266 2.37 16.11 10.70
C ALA A 266 3.75 15.40 10.63
N PHE A 267 4.55 15.72 9.61
CA PHE A 267 5.91 15.22 9.50
C PHE A 267 6.84 16.00 10.42
N PHE A 268 7.51 15.27 11.31
CA PHE A 268 8.58 15.78 12.18
C PHE A 268 9.68 14.74 12.21
N LYS A 269 10.89 15.10 11.78
CA LYS A 269 12.03 14.17 11.73
C LYS A 269 12.36 13.66 13.14
N ASP A 270 12.53 12.35 13.27
CA ASP A 270 12.84 11.70 14.55
C ASP A 270 14.30 11.94 14.95
N ASP A 271 14.53 12.44 16.16
CA ASP A 271 15.87 12.51 16.75
C ASP A 271 16.31 11.17 17.36
N LYS A 272 15.35 10.32 17.73
CA LYS A 272 15.56 8.98 18.29
C LYS A 272 14.57 7.99 17.67
N PRO A 273 14.75 7.57 16.40
CA PRO A 273 13.78 6.74 15.69
C PRO A 273 13.55 5.36 16.34
N TYR A 274 14.45 4.92 17.23
CA TYR A 274 14.32 3.68 18.00
C TYR A 274 13.39 3.81 19.23
N GLN A 275 13.07 5.02 19.67
CA GLN A 275 12.22 5.23 20.86
C GLN A 275 10.75 5.32 20.45
N VAL A 276 9.91 4.51 21.08
CA VAL A 276 8.48 4.37 20.75
C VAL A 276 7.56 4.88 21.85
N ASP A 277 8.11 5.24 23.01
CA ASP A 277 7.36 5.83 24.11
C ASP A 277 7.35 7.37 24.02
N PRO A 278 6.20 8.01 23.72
CA PRO A 278 6.08 9.46 23.64
C PRO A 278 6.14 10.18 25.00
N VAL A 279 5.93 9.47 26.12
CA VAL A 279 5.85 10.06 27.48
C VAL A 279 7.08 9.77 28.33
N SER A 280 7.99 8.90 27.88
CA SER A 280 9.27 8.66 28.55
C SER A 280 10.13 9.92 28.67
N GLU A 281 10.99 9.99 29.70
CA GLU A 281 11.94 11.11 29.86
C GLU A 281 12.91 11.21 28.67
N GLU A 282 13.26 10.07 28.08
CA GLU A 282 14.12 9.97 26.91
C GLU A 282 13.35 9.98 25.57
N ALA A 283 12.06 10.33 25.57
CA ALA A 283 11.19 10.27 24.40
C ALA A 283 11.80 10.96 23.17
N CYS A 284 11.52 10.39 22.00
CA CYS A 284 11.77 11.06 20.73
C CYS A 284 10.93 12.34 20.68
N LYS A 285 11.57 13.50 20.45
CA LYS A 285 10.94 14.82 20.52
C LYS A 285 9.81 14.98 19.50
N SER A 286 10.04 14.49 18.29
CA SER A 286 9.05 14.48 17.20
C SER A 286 7.86 13.56 17.52
N LEU A 287 8.10 12.39 18.10
CA LEU A 287 7.05 11.47 18.52
C LEU A 287 6.18 12.10 19.62
N LYS A 288 6.81 12.73 20.62
CA LYS A 288 6.10 13.49 21.67
C LYS A 288 5.25 14.61 21.07
N LYS A 289 5.77 15.33 20.07
CA LYS A 289 5.02 16.38 19.37
C LYS A 289 3.80 15.81 18.63
N ARG A 290 3.97 14.71 17.86
CA ARG A 290 2.84 14.03 17.19
C ARG A 290 1.81 13.53 18.20
N TYR A 291 2.26 12.96 19.32
CA TYR A 291 1.40 12.52 20.42
C TYR A 291 0.56 13.68 20.97
N GLN A 292 1.17 14.85 21.24
CA GLN A 292 0.45 16.04 21.71
C GLN A 292 -0.58 16.55 20.69
N LEU A 293 -0.32 16.38 19.39
CA LEU A 293 -1.25 16.76 18.33
C LEU A 293 -2.50 15.87 18.25
N MET A 294 -2.52 14.73 18.95
CA MET A 294 -3.63 13.76 18.97
C MET A 294 -4.05 13.36 20.40
N ALA A 295 -3.51 14.04 21.41
CA ALA A 295 -3.75 13.72 22.81
C ALA A 295 -5.26 13.79 23.14
N ASN A 296 -5.71 12.90 24.03
CA ASN A 296 -7.12 12.74 24.39
C ASN A 296 -8.03 12.43 23.19
N SER A 297 -7.50 11.70 22.20
CA SER A 297 -8.21 11.32 20.97
C SER A 297 -8.71 12.52 20.14
N ARG A 298 -8.04 13.67 20.23
CA ARG A 298 -8.43 14.83 19.42
C ARG A 298 -8.18 14.54 17.93
N THR A 299 -9.07 15.06 17.08
CA THR A 299 -8.89 15.02 15.63
C THR A 299 -7.64 15.78 15.20
N LEU A 300 -6.85 15.15 14.34
CA LEU A 300 -5.69 15.77 13.68
C LEU A 300 -6.06 16.08 12.23
N ASP A 301 -6.00 17.35 11.87
CA ASP A 301 -6.13 17.80 10.49
C ASP A 301 -4.76 17.77 9.78
N MET A 302 -4.75 17.30 8.53
CA MET A 302 -3.53 17.16 7.73
C MET A 302 -3.83 17.50 6.27
N ILE A 303 -2.87 18.15 5.62
CA ILE A 303 -2.89 18.40 4.18
C ILE A 303 -1.50 18.18 3.60
N GLY A 304 -1.44 17.41 2.52
CA GLY A 304 -0.19 17.03 1.87
C GLY A 304 -0.39 16.56 0.44
N GLN A 305 0.72 16.34 -0.24
CA GLN A 305 0.73 15.82 -1.60
C GLN A 305 0.79 14.28 -1.58
N LEU A 306 0.01 13.62 -2.44
CA LEU A 306 0.13 12.17 -2.64
C LEU A 306 1.42 11.84 -3.40
N HIS A 307 2.17 10.86 -2.89
CA HIS A 307 3.43 10.41 -3.48
C HIS A 307 3.17 9.42 -4.64
N CYS A 308 2.69 9.94 -5.75
CA CYS A 308 2.46 9.20 -6.99
C CYS A 308 3.27 9.82 -8.13
N ASP A 309 3.77 9.01 -9.06
CA ASP A 309 4.73 9.43 -10.10
C ASP A 309 4.25 10.65 -10.90
N LYS A 310 2.96 10.65 -11.29
CA LYS A 310 2.37 11.75 -12.05
C LYS A 310 2.19 13.04 -11.23
N PHE A 311 2.10 12.96 -9.91
CA PHE A 311 1.93 14.13 -9.06
C PHE A 311 3.27 14.82 -8.77
N GLN A 312 4.39 14.13 -8.95
CA GLN A 312 5.73 14.70 -8.78
C GLN A 312 6.23 15.52 -9.98
N GLN A 313 5.38 15.78 -10.99
CA GLN A 313 5.74 16.58 -12.16
C GLN A 313 4.72 17.70 -12.45
N ASN A 314 5.23 18.84 -12.90
CA ASN A 314 4.46 20.09 -12.98
C ASN A 314 3.63 20.26 -14.27
N ARG A 315 3.57 19.27 -15.18
CA ARG A 315 2.82 19.43 -16.44
C ARG A 315 1.33 19.12 -16.25
N LEU A 316 0.50 20.05 -16.67
CA LEU A 316 -0.96 19.93 -16.62
C LEU A 316 -1.48 18.81 -17.52
N ILE A 317 -2.40 17.99 -17.00
CA ILE A 317 -3.06 16.92 -17.76
C ILE A 317 -4.00 17.54 -18.80
N LEU A 318 -4.08 16.93 -19.98
CA LEU A 318 -5.05 17.33 -21.01
C LEU A 318 -6.50 17.26 -20.47
N ASN A 319 -7.36 18.11 -21.00
CA ASN A 319 -8.79 18.04 -20.73
C ASN A 319 -9.38 16.70 -21.20
N LEU A 320 -10.52 16.29 -20.63
CA LEU A 320 -11.22 15.04 -20.99
C LEU A 320 -10.38 13.77 -20.71
N VAL A 321 -9.62 13.82 -19.62
CA VAL A 321 -8.91 12.66 -19.07
C VAL A 321 -9.41 12.49 -17.64
N ASP A 322 -10.17 11.43 -17.41
CA ASP A 322 -10.71 11.09 -16.10
C ASP A 322 -9.60 10.49 -15.25
N MET A 323 -9.41 11.05 -14.06
CA MET A 323 -8.45 10.56 -13.07
C MET A 323 -9.21 9.88 -11.95
N LYS A 324 -8.81 8.65 -11.62
CA LYS A 324 -9.34 7.90 -10.48
C LYS A 324 -8.19 7.59 -9.53
N ILE A 325 -8.39 7.91 -8.25
CA ILE A 325 -7.45 7.65 -7.17
C ILE A 325 -8.14 6.70 -6.20
N LYS A 326 -7.52 5.55 -5.93
CA LYS A 326 -7.99 4.58 -4.93
C LYS A 326 -6.93 4.46 -3.84
N MET A 327 -7.33 4.69 -2.59
CA MET A 327 -6.44 4.61 -1.43
C MET A 327 -6.95 3.54 -0.47
N LEU A 328 -6.07 2.62 -0.08
CA LEU A 328 -6.31 1.69 1.02
C LEU A 328 -5.31 2.00 2.14
N ARG A 329 -5.83 2.38 3.31
CA ARG A 329 -5.02 2.77 4.48
C ARG A 329 -4.27 1.56 5.05
N SER A 330 -3.04 1.79 5.51
CA SER A 330 -2.29 0.82 6.31
C SER A 330 -3.00 0.51 7.64
N LYS A 331 -2.71 -0.65 8.24
CA LYS A 331 -3.29 -1.06 9.53
C LYS A 331 -2.85 -0.11 10.68
N PRO A 332 -3.67 0.08 11.73
CA PRO A 332 -3.34 0.98 12.85
C PRO A 332 -1.97 0.71 13.51
N ASN A 333 -1.59 -0.56 13.65
CA ASN A 333 -0.30 -1.01 14.19
C ASN A 333 0.92 -0.68 13.31
N PHE A 334 0.71 -0.22 12.09
CA PHE A 334 1.75 0.38 11.25
C PHE A 334 1.72 1.91 11.34
N CYS A 335 0.52 2.50 11.45
CA CYS A 335 0.33 3.95 11.50
C CYS A 335 0.71 4.59 12.85
N LEU A 336 0.64 3.83 13.94
CA LEU A 336 0.80 4.31 15.31
C LEU A 336 1.92 3.56 16.02
N LEU A 337 2.59 4.25 16.95
CA LEU A 337 3.55 3.66 17.89
C LEU A 337 2.96 3.65 19.29
N ALA A 338 3.16 2.55 20.01
CA ALA A 338 2.77 2.41 21.41
C ALA A 338 3.68 1.40 22.12
N THR A 339 3.84 1.57 23.42
CA THR A 339 4.58 0.63 24.29
C THR A 339 3.74 -0.57 24.73
N ASN A 340 2.42 -0.47 24.57
CA ASN A 340 1.47 -1.51 24.90
C ASN A 340 0.85 -2.10 23.62
N ASN A 341 0.14 -3.22 23.77
CA ASN A 341 -0.60 -3.87 22.69
C ASN A 341 -2.12 -3.63 22.81
N PHE A 342 -2.55 -2.45 23.28
CA PHE A 342 -3.97 -2.12 23.29
C PHE A 342 -4.51 -1.95 21.87
N GLU A 343 -5.83 -2.08 21.72
CA GLU A 343 -6.49 -1.86 20.43
C GLU A 343 -6.64 -0.37 20.14
N TYR A 344 -5.74 0.15 19.31
CA TYR A 344 -5.85 1.50 18.77
C TYR A 344 -6.62 1.50 17.45
N ASN A 345 -7.52 2.47 17.29
CA ASN A 345 -8.24 2.69 16.04
C ASN A 345 -7.82 4.00 15.38
N VAL A 346 -7.80 4.02 14.05
CA VAL A 346 -7.55 5.21 13.23
C VAL A 346 -8.77 5.42 12.35
N VAL A 347 -9.50 6.50 12.60
CA VAL A 347 -10.73 6.86 11.87
C VAL A 347 -10.44 8.08 11.01
N LEU A 348 -10.87 8.02 9.74
CA LEU A 348 -10.86 9.17 8.86
C LEU A 348 -12.23 9.85 8.96
N GLU A 349 -12.31 10.97 9.66
CA GLU A 349 -13.57 11.71 9.83
C GLU A 349 -13.98 12.42 8.54
N HIS A 350 -13.01 12.99 7.82
CA HIS A 350 -13.24 13.72 6.58
C HIS A 350 -12.02 13.57 5.65
N ALA A 351 -12.28 13.48 4.35
CA ALA A 351 -11.24 13.45 3.32
C ALA A 351 -11.67 14.34 2.14
N SER A 352 -10.75 15.18 1.66
CA SER A 352 -11.00 16.07 0.53
C SER A 352 -9.80 16.09 -0.42
N LEU A 353 -10.09 16.24 -1.71
CA LEU A 353 -9.07 16.34 -2.75
C LEU A 353 -9.16 17.71 -3.42
N PHE A 354 -8.09 18.48 -3.33
CA PHE A 354 -7.99 19.80 -3.95
C PHE A 354 -7.23 19.69 -5.28
N VAL A 355 -7.91 19.95 -6.40
CA VAL A 355 -7.32 19.89 -7.74
C VAL A 355 -7.37 21.25 -8.42
N ARG A 356 -6.22 21.75 -8.87
CA ARG A 356 -6.14 23.01 -9.64
C ARG A 356 -6.53 22.76 -11.10
N LYS A 357 -7.61 23.39 -11.56
CA LYS A 357 -8.01 23.44 -12.98
C LYS A 357 -7.58 24.76 -13.61
N VAL A 358 -7.05 24.71 -14.83
CA VAL A 358 -6.57 25.90 -15.56
C VAL A 358 -7.49 26.18 -16.74
N LYS A 359 -8.00 27.42 -16.83
CA LYS A 359 -8.75 27.90 -17.99
C LYS A 359 -7.77 28.39 -19.05
N VAL A 360 -7.79 27.71 -20.20
CA VAL A 360 -6.88 27.98 -21.33
C VAL A 360 -7.56 28.92 -22.33
N SER A 361 -6.81 29.84 -22.94
CA SER A 361 -7.36 30.74 -23.98
C SER A 361 -7.75 29.95 -25.24
N PRO A 362 -8.75 30.40 -26.03
CA PRO A 362 -9.18 29.69 -27.23
C PRO A 362 -8.06 29.44 -28.25
N ARG A 363 -7.13 30.40 -28.40
CA ARG A 363 -5.95 30.28 -29.29
C ARG A 363 -5.03 29.13 -28.88
N VAL A 364 -4.77 28.98 -27.58
CA VAL A 364 -3.92 27.89 -27.05
C VAL A 364 -4.65 26.56 -27.15
N SER A 365 -5.96 26.52 -26.90
CA SER A 365 -6.77 25.31 -27.07
C SER A 365 -6.75 24.81 -28.53
N LEU A 366 -6.90 25.71 -29.51
CA LEU A 366 -6.78 25.39 -30.92
C LEU A 366 -5.35 24.93 -31.29
N GLY A 367 -4.33 25.58 -30.72
CA GLY A 367 -2.94 25.17 -30.87
C GLY A 367 -2.68 23.75 -30.37
N HIS A 368 -3.18 23.40 -29.17
CA HIS A 368 -3.11 22.03 -28.65
C HIS A 368 -3.84 21.04 -29.55
N ALA A 369 -5.02 21.36 -30.06
CA ALA A 369 -5.77 20.48 -30.96
C ALA A 369 -4.98 20.18 -32.25
N LYS A 370 -4.37 21.19 -32.87
CA LYS A 370 -3.49 21.03 -34.05
C LYS A 370 -2.20 20.28 -33.73
N ALA A 371 -1.61 20.50 -32.56
CA ALA A 371 -0.40 19.78 -32.15
C ALA A 371 -0.68 18.28 -31.93
N LEU A 372 -1.84 17.95 -31.34
CA LEU A 372 -2.27 16.57 -31.12
C LEU A 372 -2.58 15.79 -32.40
N GLU A 373 -2.74 16.46 -33.54
CA GLU A 373 -2.81 15.82 -34.86
C GLU A 373 -1.46 15.30 -35.34
N LYS A 374 -0.36 15.86 -34.82
CA LYS A 374 1.01 15.50 -35.22
C LYS A 374 1.65 14.53 -34.23
N ALA A 375 1.43 14.73 -32.92
CA ALA A 375 2.05 13.92 -31.88
C ALA A 375 1.20 13.86 -30.60
N SER A 376 1.38 12.80 -29.81
CA SER A 376 0.81 12.66 -28.46
C SER A 376 1.38 13.69 -27.49
N ALA A 377 0.60 14.04 -26.46
CA ALA A 377 1.12 14.82 -25.34
C ALA A 377 1.97 13.92 -24.44
N LYS A 378 3.23 14.29 -24.23
CA LYS A 378 4.19 13.51 -23.43
C LYS A 378 4.38 14.09 -22.04
N TYR A 379 4.27 13.22 -21.05
CA TYR A 379 4.42 13.49 -19.64
C TYR A 379 5.58 12.65 -19.09
N PRO A 380 6.78 13.23 -19.04
CA PRO A 380 7.90 12.52 -18.44
C PRO A 380 7.72 12.45 -16.92
N ILE A 381 7.98 11.28 -16.36
CA ILE A 381 7.83 10.99 -14.92
C ILE A 381 9.09 10.30 -14.41
N ASP A 382 9.35 10.50 -13.13
CA ASP A 382 10.24 9.63 -12.36
C ASP A 382 9.37 8.57 -11.70
N ARG A 383 9.33 7.38 -12.30
CA ARG A 383 8.56 6.26 -11.81
C ARG A 383 9.31 5.59 -10.67
N VAL A 384 8.66 5.48 -9.51
CA VAL A 384 9.25 4.83 -8.34
C VAL A 384 8.69 3.43 -8.16
N VAL A 385 9.58 2.46 -8.00
CA VAL A 385 9.23 1.08 -7.64
C VAL A 385 10.05 0.69 -6.41
N CYS A 386 9.37 0.26 -5.34
CA CYS A 386 10.06 -0.33 -4.20
C CYS A 386 9.80 -1.84 -4.11
N LYS A 387 10.85 -2.59 -3.79
CA LYS A 387 10.81 -4.03 -3.48
C LYS A 387 11.33 -4.26 -2.07
N THR A 388 10.87 -5.32 -1.42
CA THR A 388 11.39 -5.76 -0.12
C THR A 388 11.84 -7.21 -0.20
N TYR A 389 13.02 -7.50 0.32
CA TYR A 389 13.57 -8.86 0.43
C TYR A 389 13.77 -9.21 1.90
N SER A 390 13.37 -10.40 2.32
CA SER A 390 13.54 -10.86 3.69
C SER A 390 14.88 -11.55 3.87
N VAL A 391 15.61 -11.20 4.93
CA VAL A 391 16.89 -11.80 5.32
C VAL A 391 16.71 -12.41 6.70
N PRO A 392 16.77 -13.75 6.82
CA PRO A 392 16.55 -14.44 8.09
C PRO A 392 17.54 -14.03 9.17
N LYS A 393 17.08 -14.07 10.43
CA LYS A 393 17.95 -14.07 11.61
C LYS A 393 19.09 -15.08 11.46
N GLY A 394 20.28 -14.73 11.93
CA GLY A 394 21.48 -15.58 11.84
C GLY A 394 22.29 -15.38 10.56
N SER A 395 21.75 -14.71 9.54
CA SER A 395 22.44 -14.50 8.27
C SER A 395 23.63 -13.54 8.43
N LEU A 396 24.72 -13.84 7.72
CA LEU A 396 25.90 -12.98 7.61
C LEU A 396 25.97 -12.19 6.29
N SER A 397 25.12 -12.53 5.33
CA SER A 397 25.09 -11.86 4.03
C SER A 397 23.71 -11.95 3.40
N PHE A 398 23.49 -11.08 2.42
CA PHE A 398 22.34 -11.04 1.53
C PHE A 398 22.86 -10.79 0.12
N MET A 399 22.32 -11.53 -0.85
CA MET A 399 22.62 -11.32 -2.26
C MET A 399 21.33 -11.51 -3.04
N GLN A 400 21.04 -10.56 -3.92
CA GLN A 400 19.90 -10.63 -4.81
C GLN A 400 20.32 -10.18 -6.21
N ASP A 401 20.26 -11.11 -7.15
CA ASP A 401 20.37 -10.85 -8.59
C ASP A 401 19.03 -10.41 -9.18
N ASN A 402 19.06 -9.79 -10.35
CA ASN A 402 17.87 -9.41 -11.12
C ASN A 402 16.87 -8.62 -10.28
N VAL A 403 17.38 -7.70 -9.45
CA VAL A 403 16.57 -6.91 -8.52
C VAL A 403 15.43 -6.19 -9.25
N PHE A 404 15.69 -5.72 -10.47
CA PHE A 404 14.66 -5.31 -11.44
C PHE A 404 14.94 -6.00 -12.77
N LEU A 405 13.85 -6.39 -13.45
CA LEU A 405 13.90 -6.96 -14.79
C LEU A 405 13.62 -5.85 -15.81
N GLY A 406 14.37 -5.83 -16.91
CA GLY A 406 14.19 -4.87 -18.00
C GLY A 406 15.09 -3.64 -17.88
N SER A 407 14.49 -2.45 -17.91
CA SER A 407 15.23 -1.17 -17.87
C SER A 407 15.96 -1.00 -16.54
N MET A 408 17.17 -0.46 -16.57
CA MET A 408 17.90 -0.08 -15.38
C MET A 408 17.33 1.18 -14.72
N PRO A 409 17.21 1.21 -13.39
CA PRO A 409 16.85 2.42 -12.69
C PRO A 409 17.97 3.45 -12.80
N LYS A 410 17.62 4.73 -12.81
CA LYS A 410 18.58 5.83 -12.72
C LYS A 410 19.13 6.02 -11.32
N ARG A 411 18.36 5.62 -10.30
CA ARG A 411 18.69 5.80 -8.89
C ARG A 411 18.22 4.61 -8.09
N LEU A 412 19.05 4.21 -7.13
CA LEU A 412 18.77 3.10 -6.22
C LEU A 412 19.01 3.56 -4.79
N ILE A 413 18.06 3.26 -3.90
CA ILE A 413 18.17 3.50 -2.46
C ILE A 413 17.98 2.16 -1.75
N ILE A 414 18.94 1.82 -0.91
CA ILE A 414 18.93 0.61 -0.09
C ILE A 414 18.80 1.02 1.36
N THR A 415 17.94 0.32 2.10
CA THR A 415 17.85 0.45 3.56
C THR A 415 17.38 -0.85 4.20
N PHE A 416 17.63 -1.00 5.49
CA PHE A 416 17.33 -2.20 6.26
C PHE A 416 16.38 -1.85 7.40
N VAL A 417 15.31 -2.64 7.52
CA VAL A 417 14.27 -2.46 8.53
C VAL A 417 13.95 -3.81 9.15
N ILE A 418 13.66 -3.84 10.44
CA ILE A 418 13.18 -5.06 11.11
C ILE A 418 11.90 -5.55 10.43
N ASN A 419 11.83 -6.83 10.07
CA ASN A 419 10.68 -7.37 9.35
C ASN A 419 9.36 -7.22 10.14
N ALA A 420 9.41 -7.40 11.45
CA ALA A 420 8.25 -7.19 12.33
C ALA A 420 7.71 -5.75 12.28
N ALA A 421 8.59 -4.75 12.14
CA ALA A 421 8.19 -3.34 12.02
C ALA A 421 7.47 -3.08 10.67
N ILE A 422 7.97 -3.66 9.57
CA ILE A 422 7.31 -3.59 8.24
C ILE A 422 5.87 -4.13 8.30
N ASN A 423 5.67 -5.21 9.06
CA ASN A 423 4.37 -5.88 9.18
C ASN A 423 3.41 -5.19 10.18
N GLY A 424 3.85 -4.11 10.83
CA GLY A 424 3.08 -3.37 11.83
C GLY A 424 3.18 -4.02 13.22
N GLN A 425 4.03 -3.47 14.06
CA GLN A 425 4.10 -3.78 15.49
C GLN A 425 4.20 -2.47 16.25
N PHE A 426 3.28 -2.22 17.18
CA PHE A 426 3.20 -0.94 17.89
C PHE A 426 4.52 -0.53 18.56
N SER A 427 5.26 -1.52 19.08
CA SER A 427 6.52 -1.30 19.79
C SER A 427 7.73 -1.11 18.87
N LEU A 428 7.55 -1.09 17.55
CA LEU A 428 8.65 -0.94 16.58
C LEU A 428 8.33 0.13 15.54
N ASN A 429 9.24 1.09 15.37
CA ASN A 429 9.12 2.10 14.35
C ASN A 429 9.47 1.54 12.95
N PRO A 430 8.53 1.51 11.97
CA PRO A 430 8.81 1.01 10.62
C PRO A 430 9.80 1.90 9.84
N PHE A 431 10.07 3.11 10.32
CA PHE A 431 10.99 4.07 9.70
C PHE A 431 12.34 4.19 10.42
N ASN A 432 12.65 3.26 11.34
CA ASN A 432 13.98 3.17 11.95
C ASN A 432 14.92 2.33 11.07
N PHE A 433 15.73 3.01 10.27
CA PHE A 433 16.66 2.41 9.32
C PHE A 433 17.97 2.03 10.00
N LYS A 434 18.02 0.81 10.54
CA LYS A 434 19.18 0.28 11.26
C LYS A 434 20.25 -0.18 10.26
N HIS A 435 21.52 0.08 10.58
CA HIS A 435 22.63 -0.42 9.77
C HIS A 435 22.95 -1.91 9.99
N HIS A 436 22.45 -2.54 11.06
CA HIS A 436 22.66 -3.96 11.39
C HIS A 436 24.13 -4.42 11.30
N LYS A 437 25.08 -3.54 11.64
CA LYS A 437 26.54 -3.80 11.55
C LYS A 437 26.98 -4.23 10.12
N LEU A 438 26.31 -3.69 9.09
CA LEU A 438 26.73 -3.83 7.70
C LEU A 438 28.21 -3.44 7.56
N ASN A 439 29.01 -4.30 6.95
CA ASN A 439 30.43 -4.05 6.70
C ASN A 439 30.79 -4.03 5.21
N PHE A 440 29.88 -4.50 4.36
CA PHE A 440 30.04 -4.49 2.91
C PHE A 440 28.69 -4.23 2.25
N LEU A 441 28.68 -3.33 1.27
CA LEU A 441 27.54 -3.11 0.38
C LEU A 441 28.04 -2.88 -1.05
N GLY A 442 27.68 -3.79 -1.95
CA GLY A 442 28.02 -3.75 -3.37
C GLY A 442 26.75 -3.72 -4.22
N ILE A 443 26.72 -2.81 -5.18
CA ILE A 443 25.74 -2.80 -6.26
C ILE A 443 26.50 -3.16 -7.52
N TYR A 444 25.98 -4.10 -8.31
CA TYR A 444 26.61 -4.55 -9.54
C TYR A 444 25.67 -4.39 -10.72
N LEU A 445 26.17 -3.77 -11.78
CA LEU A 445 25.54 -3.70 -13.10
C LEU A 445 26.31 -4.63 -14.04
N ASP A 446 25.65 -5.68 -14.52
CA ASP A 446 26.26 -6.68 -15.42
C ASP A 446 27.60 -7.22 -14.90
N GLY A 447 27.63 -7.51 -13.59
CA GLY A 447 28.81 -8.01 -12.88
C GLY A 447 29.87 -6.95 -12.53
N ARG A 448 29.73 -5.70 -12.98
CA ARG A 448 30.65 -4.60 -12.65
C ARG A 448 30.13 -3.80 -11.44
N PRO A 449 30.96 -3.54 -10.41
CA PRO A 449 30.51 -2.78 -9.26
C PRO A 449 30.24 -1.30 -9.60
N VAL A 450 29.16 -0.75 -9.05
CA VAL A 450 28.76 0.65 -9.18
C VAL A 450 28.51 1.23 -7.78
N PRO A 451 29.28 2.25 -7.36
CA PRO A 451 30.48 2.78 -8.00
C PRO A 451 31.62 1.75 -8.06
N CYS A 452 32.69 2.03 -8.82
CA CYS A 452 33.80 1.09 -9.14
C CYS A 452 34.39 0.31 -7.96
N LYS A 453 34.29 0.84 -6.73
CA LYS A 453 34.60 0.11 -5.50
C LYS A 453 33.31 -0.06 -4.69
N PRO A 454 32.93 -1.27 -4.22
CA PRO A 454 31.89 -1.43 -3.21
C PRO A 454 32.14 -0.61 -1.94
N MET A 455 31.11 -0.41 -1.13
CA MET A 455 31.24 0.25 0.17
C MET A 455 31.76 -0.76 1.19
N GLU A 456 32.88 -0.44 1.82
CA GLU A 456 33.40 -1.12 3.01
C GLU A 456 33.08 -0.22 4.20
N LEU A 457 32.34 -0.74 5.18
CA LEU A 457 31.83 0.04 6.30
C LEU A 457 32.33 -0.55 7.62
N ASN A 458 32.59 0.33 8.59
CA ASN A 458 32.80 -0.07 9.98
C ASN A 458 32.17 0.98 10.90
N TYR A 459 31.11 0.61 11.58
CA TYR A 459 30.38 1.50 12.48
C TYR A 459 31.03 1.68 13.85
N GLU A 460 31.90 0.75 14.27
CA GLU A 460 32.65 0.86 15.53
C GLU A 460 33.79 1.87 15.40
N SER A 461 34.46 1.92 14.25
CA SER A 461 35.52 2.89 13.94
C SER A 461 35.01 4.13 13.18
N GLU A 462 33.70 4.35 13.13
CA GLU A 462 33.03 5.43 12.39
C GLU A 462 33.41 5.58 10.90
N ASN A 463 33.83 4.48 10.27
CA ASN A 463 34.14 4.41 8.86
C ASN A 463 32.87 4.12 8.03
N TYR A 464 32.01 5.12 7.91
CA TYR A 464 30.81 5.08 7.05
C TYR A 464 30.62 6.39 6.27
N ILE A 465 31.63 7.26 6.22
CA ILE A 465 31.52 8.60 5.63
C ILE A 465 31.16 8.55 4.14
N ARG A 466 31.64 7.53 3.42
CA ARG A 466 31.32 7.33 1.99
C ARG A 466 29.84 6.97 1.79
N ALA A 467 29.25 6.25 2.74
CA ALA A 467 27.83 5.93 2.73
C ALA A 467 26.98 7.16 3.09
N TYR A 468 27.38 7.95 4.08
CA TYR A 468 26.72 9.23 4.37
C TYR A 468 26.80 10.20 3.18
N HIS A 469 27.96 10.35 2.56
CA HIS A 469 28.14 11.16 1.35
C HIS A 469 27.25 10.70 0.18
N SER A 470 26.97 9.39 0.10
CA SER A 470 26.12 8.84 -0.96
C SER A 470 24.70 9.42 -0.96
N LEU A 471 24.19 9.85 0.20
CA LEU A 471 22.87 10.49 0.30
C LEU A 471 22.75 11.81 -0.45
N PHE A 472 23.88 12.47 -0.71
CA PHE A 472 23.93 13.72 -1.47
C PHE A 472 24.25 13.45 -2.95
N SER A 473 24.64 12.22 -3.28
CA SER A 473 24.96 11.80 -4.64
C SER A 473 23.64 11.45 -5.35
N GLY A 474 23.30 12.24 -6.38
CA GLY A 474 22.03 12.13 -7.10
C GLY A 474 20.89 12.93 -6.48
N PHE A 475 21.11 13.76 -5.46
CA PHE A 475 20.13 14.77 -5.04
C PHE A 475 20.75 16.15 -5.22
N ASN A 476 19.92 17.15 -5.50
CA ASN A 476 20.35 18.51 -5.81
C ASN A 476 21.36 19.01 -4.76
N ARG A 477 22.62 19.24 -5.19
CA ARG A 477 23.78 19.51 -4.32
C ARG A 477 23.61 20.75 -3.42
N ASP A 478 22.69 21.64 -3.78
CA ASP A 478 22.34 22.85 -3.02
C ASP A 478 21.23 22.64 -1.98
N LYS A 479 20.72 21.40 -1.83
CA LYS A 479 19.64 21.07 -0.88
C LYS A 479 20.16 20.12 0.20
N GLY A 480 20.42 20.65 1.40
CA GLY A 480 20.71 19.81 2.57
C GLY A 480 19.54 18.90 2.92
N ILE A 481 19.80 17.66 3.35
CA ILE A 481 18.77 16.63 3.61
C ILE A 481 18.32 16.52 5.09
N TYR A 482 18.67 17.50 5.94
CA TYR A 482 18.35 17.54 7.38
C TYR A 482 18.64 16.21 8.12
N ILE A 483 19.70 15.51 7.73
CA ILE A 483 20.24 14.33 8.43
C ILE A 483 21.71 14.66 8.72
N SER A 484 22.14 14.59 9.97
CA SER A 484 23.54 14.80 10.33
C SER A 484 24.38 13.53 10.15
N ARG A 485 25.71 13.69 10.14
CA ARG A 485 26.66 12.56 10.08
C ARG A 485 26.46 11.59 11.26
N GLU A 486 26.19 12.12 12.44
CA GLU A 486 26.01 11.35 13.68
C GLU A 486 24.67 10.60 13.66
N GLU A 487 23.64 11.21 13.10
CA GLU A 487 22.29 10.62 12.99
C GLU A 487 22.25 9.47 11.98
N PHE A 488 23.10 9.49 10.94
CA PHE A 488 23.19 8.44 9.93
C PHE A 488 23.31 7.03 10.55
N SER A 489 24.20 6.87 11.53
CA SER A 489 24.41 5.58 12.20
C SER A 489 23.32 5.23 13.23
N LYS A 490 22.43 6.19 13.57
CA LYS A 490 21.44 6.09 14.65
C LYS A 490 20.00 5.98 14.13
N GLY A 491 19.80 5.17 13.09
CA GLY A 491 18.47 4.89 12.53
C GLY A 491 18.16 5.62 11.21
N TYR A 492 19.17 6.22 10.59
CA TYR A 492 19.09 6.84 9.25
C TYR A 492 20.11 6.23 8.28
N ALA A 493 20.42 4.94 8.42
CA ALA A 493 21.39 4.24 7.58
C ALA A 493 20.77 3.90 6.21
N ILE A 494 20.70 4.91 5.35
CA ILE A 494 20.15 4.86 4.00
C ILE A 494 21.30 4.98 3.00
N TYR A 495 21.36 4.13 1.98
CA TYR A 495 22.45 4.12 1.00
C TYR A 495 21.88 4.46 -0.38
N SER A 496 22.33 5.57 -0.96
CA SER A 496 21.87 6.02 -2.28
C SER A 496 22.94 5.79 -3.33
N PHE A 497 22.53 5.36 -4.52
CA PHE A 497 23.38 5.10 -5.66
C PHE A 497 22.81 5.79 -6.88
N ASP A 498 23.61 6.65 -7.50
CA ASP A 498 23.35 7.18 -8.83
C ASP A 498 23.86 6.17 -9.85
N LEU A 499 22.96 5.69 -10.69
CA LEU A 499 23.23 4.69 -11.73
C LEU A 499 23.20 5.32 -13.14
N THR A 500 23.06 6.65 -13.23
CA THR A 500 23.13 7.33 -14.51
C THR A 500 24.55 7.28 -15.08
N PRO A 501 24.73 7.05 -16.39
CA PRO A 501 26.07 6.97 -17.00
C PRO A 501 26.89 8.26 -16.85
N ASP A 502 26.22 9.39 -16.76
CA ASP A 502 26.78 10.74 -16.76
C ASP A 502 26.66 11.46 -15.40
N LEU A 503 26.13 10.76 -14.38
CA LEU A 503 25.86 11.31 -13.04
C LEU A 503 24.96 12.56 -13.07
N CYS A 504 24.02 12.59 -14.02
CA CYS A 504 23.09 13.68 -14.19
C CYS A 504 21.86 13.54 -13.29
N ASP A 505 21.61 14.57 -12.48
CA ASP A 505 20.42 14.70 -11.63
C ASP A 505 19.18 15.19 -12.42
N GLY A 506 18.82 14.47 -13.48
CA GLY A 506 17.55 14.67 -14.21
C GLY A 506 17.47 15.88 -15.15
N SER A 507 18.59 16.52 -15.52
CA SER A 507 18.60 17.61 -16.52
C SER A 507 18.17 17.16 -17.93
N HIS A 508 18.32 15.87 -18.23
CA HIS A 508 17.90 15.27 -19.49
C HIS A 508 17.58 13.77 -19.33
N PHE A 509 17.14 13.15 -20.43
CA PHE A 509 16.88 11.72 -20.51
C PHE A 509 18.16 10.96 -20.79
N ASN A 510 18.43 9.95 -19.98
CA ASN A 510 19.47 8.99 -20.26
C ASN A 510 18.97 7.89 -21.20
N LEU A 511 19.86 7.34 -22.02
CA LEU A 511 19.55 6.20 -22.88
C LEU A 511 19.10 5.03 -22.00
N LEU A 512 17.96 4.43 -22.35
CA LEU A 512 17.46 3.25 -21.66
C LEU A 512 18.46 2.10 -21.84
N HIS A 513 19.04 1.67 -20.73
CA HIS A 513 19.94 0.53 -20.68
C HIS A 513 19.20 -0.66 -20.05
N GLN A 514 19.35 -1.84 -20.64
CA GLN A 514 18.90 -3.10 -20.06
C GLN A 514 20.10 -3.85 -19.52
N GLY A 515 19.97 -4.42 -18.33
CA GLY A 515 21.05 -5.14 -17.68
C GLY A 515 20.59 -5.87 -16.43
N ASN A 516 21.50 -6.60 -15.83
CA ASN A 516 21.31 -7.24 -14.54
C ASN A 516 21.77 -6.29 -13.43
N LEU A 517 20.84 -5.98 -12.51
CA LEU A 517 21.15 -5.31 -11.25
C LEU A 517 21.24 -6.35 -10.13
N ARG A 518 22.42 -6.45 -9.50
CA ARG A 518 22.64 -7.26 -8.29
C ARG A 518 22.94 -6.38 -7.09
N VAL A 519 22.33 -6.69 -5.96
CA VAL A 519 22.63 -6.10 -4.65
C VAL A 519 23.28 -7.15 -3.76
N GLU A 520 24.43 -6.83 -3.18
CA GLU A 520 25.16 -7.68 -2.23
C GLU A 520 25.43 -6.90 -0.94
N ALA A 521 25.08 -7.49 0.20
CA ALA A 521 25.31 -6.94 1.53
C ALA A 521 25.96 -8.00 2.43
N LYS A 522 26.93 -7.60 3.25
CA LYS A 522 27.50 -8.45 4.30
C LYS A 522 27.49 -7.73 5.64
N PHE A 523 27.32 -8.50 6.70
CA PHE A 523 27.23 -8.02 8.07
C PHE A 523 28.44 -8.51 8.87
N ALA A 524 28.98 -7.64 9.73
CA ALA A 524 30.10 -8.00 10.60
C ALA A 524 29.73 -9.06 11.65
N ARG A 525 28.44 -9.20 11.95
CA ARG A 525 27.88 -10.20 12.87
C ARG A 525 26.60 -10.75 12.27
N ALA A 526 26.24 -11.96 12.69
CA ALA A 526 24.99 -12.59 12.31
C ALA A 526 23.80 -11.70 12.75
N LEU A 527 22.80 -11.54 11.88
CA LEU A 527 21.62 -10.74 12.19
C LEU A 527 20.91 -11.29 13.44
N GLU A 528 20.59 -10.41 14.39
CA GLU A 528 19.92 -10.79 15.65
C GLU A 528 18.42 -11.09 15.48
N GLU A 529 17.85 -10.58 14.40
CA GLU A 529 16.44 -10.62 14.04
C GLU A 529 16.28 -10.70 12.52
N THR A 530 15.09 -11.08 12.04
CA THR A 530 14.80 -11.08 10.60
C THR A 530 14.69 -9.65 10.10
N VAL A 531 15.48 -9.32 9.07
CA VAL A 531 15.59 -7.98 8.51
C VAL A 531 15.01 -7.97 7.11
N SER A 532 14.30 -6.91 6.75
CA SER A 532 13.84 -6.64 5.39
C SER A 532 14.75 -5.62 4.74
N VAL A 533 15.34 -5.99 3.60
CA VAL A 533 16.05 -5.10 2.70
C VAL A 533 15.02 -4.40 1.83
N LEU A 534 14.82 -3.11 2.05
CA LEU A 534 14.01 -2.27 1.18
C LEU A 534 14.90 -1.72 0.06
N VAL A 535 14.49 -1.99 -1.17
CA VAL A 535 15.11 -1.47 -2.39
C VAL A 535 14.13 -0.51 -3.04
N TYR A 536 14.41 0.78 -2.97
CA TYR A 536 13.68 1.83 -3.66
C TYR A 536 14.44 2.17 -4.95
N ALA A 537 13.74 2.21 -6.07
CA ALA A 537 14.35 2.49 -7.37
C ALA A 537 13.53 3.48 -8.18
N GLU A 538 14.23 4.39 -8.85
CA GLU A 538 13.63 5.41 -9.72
C GLU A 538 13.97 5.12 -11.18
N PHE A 539 12.97 5.16 -12.04
CA PHE A 539 13.07 4.95 -13.48
C PHE A 539 12.62 6.21 -14.20
N GLN A 540 13.29 6.55 -15.30
CA GLN A 540 12.80 7.59 -16.20
C GLN A 540 11.80 6.96 -17.17
N ASN A 541 10.56 7.42 -17.12
CA ASN A 541 9.47 6.90 -17.93
C ASN A 541 8.62 8.03 -18.52
N ILE A 542 7.78 7.69 -19.51
CA ILE A 542 6.89 8.63 -20.17
C ILE A 542 5.47 8.08 -20.19
N ILE A 543 4.51 8.91 -19.77
CA ILE A 543 3.09 8.72 -20.04
C ILE A 543 2.74 9.56 -21.27
N GLU A 544 2.10 8.96 -22.26
CA GLU A 544 1.61 9.66 -23.44
C GLU A 544 0.08 9.69 -23.46
N ILE A 545 -0.50 10.82 -23.84
CA ILE A 545 -1.94 10.98 -24.04
C ILE A 545 -2.20 11.36 -25.50
N THR A 546 -2.93 10.52 -26.22
CA THR A 546 -3.19 10.70 -27.66
C THR A 546 -4.28 11.74 -27.93
N LYS A 547 -4.49 12.09 -29.21
CA LYS A 547 -5.65 12.91 -29.65
C LYS A 547 -6.97 12.36 -29.14
N SER A 548 -7.15 11.04 -29.16
CA SER A 548 -8.35 10.33 -28.67
C SER A 548 -8.39 10.15 -27.15
N ARG A 549 -7.45 10.75 -26.39
CA ARG A 549 -7.32 10.61 -24.93
C ARG A 549 -7.04 9.18 -24.47
N HIS A 550 -6.48 8.35 -25.34
CA HIS A 550 -5.92 7.07 -24.91
C HIS A 550 -4.62 7.34 -24.18
N VAL A 551 -4.42 6.63 -23.07
CA VAL A 551 -3.24 6.75 -22.21
C VAL A 551 -2.30 5.59 -22.53
N LEU A 552 -1.09 5.92 -22.96
CA LEU A 552 -0.02 4.97 -23.25
C LEU A 552 1.10 5.17 -22.22
N CYS A 553 1.75 4.08 -21.82
CA CYS A 553 2.88 4.10 -20.91
C CYS A 553 4.00 3.28 -21.52
N ASP A 554 5.24 3.75 -21.44
CA ASP A 554 6.44 3.01 -21.88
C ASP A 554 6.95 2.00 -20.83
N PHE A 555 6.14 1.77 -19.79
CA PHE A 555 6.37 0.78 -18.76
C PHE A 555 5.16 -0.15 -18.64
N ALA A 556 5.46 -1.41 -18.32
CA ALA A 556 4.46 -2.31 -17.78
C ALA A 556 4.21 -1.91 -16.31
N ASN A 557 2.93 -1.71 -15.99
CA ASN A 557 2.42 -1.79 -14.64
C ASN A 557 1.27 -2.76 -14.62
#